data_AF-A0AAD1ARH0-F1
#
_entry.id   AF-A0AAD1ARH0-F1
#
_cell.length_a   1.000
_cell.length_b   1.000
_cell.length_c   1.000
_cell.angle_alpha   90.00
_cell.angle_beta   90.00
_cell.angle_gamma   90.00
#
_symmetry.space_group_name_H-M   'P 1'
#
loop_
_entity.id
_entity.type
_entity.pdbx_description
1 polymer ?
#
loop_
_entity_poly.entity_id
_entity_poly.type
_entity_poly.pdbx_seq_one_letter_code
_entity_poly.pdbx_strand_id
1 'polypeptide(L)'
;MNTDDTDRIIEFEEKPAKPKSNLASMGIYIFNWPTLKQYLTESYATDGAMEDFGHDVIPAYLTHNEASYAYAFRGYWKDVGTIQSLWEANMEFLNPNNPLNIGNRNWRIFSQNEALPPMFLTKTAKVSGSMIVDGCYVAGAIEHSILSQNVKIGEGSVIKDSMIMPNAVIGKNVTVDQAIVGENAIIGDNGKVVGKPNEISVVGYGEVLGRTEKE
;
A
#
# COMPACT_ATOMS: atom_id res chain seq x y z
N MET A 1 11.90 -8.02 -19.26
CA MET A 1 12.12 -9.47 -19.43
C MET A 1 11.66 -9.87 -20.82
N ASN A 2 12.39 -10.71 -21.52
CA ASN A 2 12.02 -11.16 -22.87
C ASN A 2 11.99 -12.69 -22.90
N THR A 3 11.02 -13.25 -23.62
CA THR A 3 10.79 -14.69 -23.72
C THR A 3 10.70 -15.14 -25.17
N ASP A 4 10.91 -16.42 -25.42
CA ASP A 4 10.55 -17.06 -26.68
C ASP A 4 9.08 -17.54 -26.69
N ASP A 5 8.67 -18.22 -27.76
CA ASP A 5 7.31 -18.75 -27.95
C ASP A 5 6.91 -19.86 -26.96
N THR A 6 7.86 -20.36 -26.15
CA THR A 6 7.66 -21.37 -25.11
C THR A 6 7.71 -20.79 -23.70
N ASP A 7 7.66 -19.46 -23.59
CA ASP A 7 7.84 -18.69 -22.35
C ASP A 7 9.23 -18.87 -21.69
N ARG A 8 10.22 -19.47 -22.39
CA ARG A 8 11.59 -19.55 -21.89
C ARG A 8 12.19 -18.15 -21.90
N ILE A 9 12.79 -17.75 -20.78
CA ILE A 9 13.41 -16.44 -20.64
C ILE A 9 14.70 -16.44 -21.45
N ILE A 10 14.80 -15.52 -22.41
CA ILE A 10 15.99 -15.34 -23.26
C ILE A 10 16.87 -14.19 -22.77
N GLU A 11 16.26 -13.19 -22.14
CA GLU A 11 16.96 -11.99 -21.70
C GLU A 11 16.23 -11.36 -20.51
N PHE A 12 17.00 -10.95 -19.52
CA PHE A 12 16.52 -10.26 -18.33
C PHE A 12 17.29 -8.96 -18.16
N GLU A 13 16.58 -7.83 -18.19
CA GLU A 13 17.13 -6.50 -17.97
C GLU A 13 16.37 -5.87 -16.81
N GLU A 14 17.10 -5.39 -15.80
CA GLU A 14 16.53 -4.64 -14.70
C GLU A 14 16.34 -3.18 -15.10
N LYS A 15 15.09 -2.68 -15.02
CA LYS A 15 14.72 -1.27 -15.27
C LYS A 15 15.36 -0.65 -16.55
N PRO A 16 15.22 -1.28 -17.73
CA PRO A 16 15.78 -0.74 -18.95
C PRO A 16 15.11 0.60 -19.32
N ALA A 17 15.89 1.59 -19.77
CA ALA A 17 15.35 2.87 -20.22
C ALA A 17 14.42 2.74 -21.44
N LYS A 18 14.58 1.68 -22.23
CA LYS A 18 13.74 1.32 -23.38
C LYS A 18 13.40 -0.17 -23.32
N PRO A 19 12.32 -0.56 -22.63
CA PRO A 19 11.95 -1.96 -22.52
C PRO A 19 11.58 -2.53 -23.89
N LYS A 20 12.06 -3.74 -24.19
CA LYS A 20 11.76 -4.45 -25.45
C LYS A 20 10.39 -5.14 -25.43
N SER A 21 9.81 -5.33 -24.24
CA SER A 21 8.51 -5.97 -24.03
C SER A 21 7.75 -5.33 -22.87
N ASN A 22 6.47 -5.68 -22.73
CA ASN A 22 5.63 -5.30 -21.59
C ASN A 22 5.66 -6.33 -20.44
N LEU A 23 6.54 -7.33 -20.49
CA LEU A 23 6.72 -8.28 -19.39
C LEU A 23 7.65 -7.67 -18.33
N ALA A 24 7.04 -7.31 -17.19
CA ALA A 24 7.72 -6.86 -15.99
C ALA A 24 7.85 -8.00 -14.99
N SER A 25 9.04 -8.14 -14.37
CA SER A 25 9.23 -9.06 -13.25
C SER A 25 8.48 -8.53 -12.02
N MET A 26 7.71 -9.40 -11.37
CA MET A 26 7.03 -9.09 -10.12
C MET A 26 7.91 -9.33 -8.88
N GLY A 27 9.15 -9.81 -9.06
CA GLY A 27 10.04 -10.18 -7.96
C GLY A 27 9.65 -11.49 -7.26
N ILE A 28 8.83 -12.33 -7.89
CA ILE A 28 8.43 -13.64 -7.38
C ILE A 28 9.13 -14.71 -8.21
N TYR A 29 9.93 -15.54 -7.55
CA TYR A 29 10.77 -16.54 -8.21
C TYR A 29 10.55 -17.91 -7.58
N ILE A 30 10.51 -18.95 -8.42
CA ILE A 30 10.37 -20.35 -7.99
C ILE A 30 11.62 -21.09 -8.45
N PHE A 31 12.32 -21.70 -7.51
CA PHE A 31 13.58 -22.38 -7.78
C PHE A 31 13.56 -23.83 -7.33
N ASN A 32 14.38 -24.66 -8.01
CA ASN A 32 14.85 -25.91 -7.44
C ASN A 32 15.86 -25.57 -6.33
N TRP A 33 15.55 -25.95 -5.08
CA TRP A 33 16.36 -25.56 -3.93
C TRP A 33 17.84 -26.01 -4.01
N PRO A 34 18.16 -27.28 -4.33
CA PRO A 34 19.54 -27.71 -4.55
C PRO A 34 20.34 -26.81 -5.50
N THR A 35 19.77 -26.48 -6.66
CA THR A 35 20.40 -25.59 -7.64
C THR A 35 20.60 -24.19 -7.06
N LEU A 36 19.55 -23.58 -6.50
CA LEU A 36 19.65 -22.22 -5.93
C LEU A 36 20.71 -22.15 -4.84
N LYS A 37 20.74 -23.13 -3.94
CA LYS A 37 21.75 -23.19 -2.88
C LYS A 37 23.16 -23.19 -3.47
N GLN A 38 23.40 -23.96 -4.53
CA GLN A 38 24.69 -24.01 -5.20
C GLN A 38 25.14 -22.61 -5.66
N TYR A 39 24.31 -21.91 -6.44
CA TYR A 39 24.60 -20.55 -6.91
C TYR A 39 24.88 -19.58 -5.75
N LEU A 40 24.04 -19.63 -4.69
CA LEU A 40 24.21 -18.74 -3.53
C LEU A 40 25.49 -19.05 -2.73
N THR A 41 25.91 -20.31 -2.61
CA THR A 41 27.09 -20.66 -1.79
C THR A 41 28.41 -20.63 -2.54
N GLU A 42 28.44 -21.08 -3.80
CA GLU A 42 29.67 -21.19 -4.59
C GLU A 42 30.10 -19.81 -5.13
N SER A 43 29.13 -18.98 -5.53
CA SER A 43 29.42 -17.63 -6.03
C SER A 43 29.77 -16.66 -4.89
N TYR A 44 29.07 -16.75 -3.74
CA TYR A 44 29.41 -15.93 -2.57
C TYR A 44 30.82 -16.19 -2.05
N ALA A 45 31.32 -17.42 -2.18
CA ALA A 45 32.68 -17.79 -1.78
C ALA A 45 33.78 -17.25 -2.72
N THR A 46 33.42 -16.78 -3.92
CA THR A 46 34.37 -16.37 -4.96
C THR A 46 34.53 -14.85 -5.03
N ASP A 47 33.45 -14.08 -5.01
CA ASP A 47 33.48 -12.61 -5.13
C ASP A 47 32.31 -11.85 -4.44
N GLY A 48 31.34 -12.56 -3.84
CA GLY A 48 30.19 -11.93 -3.16
C GLY A 48 29.08 -11.45 -4.09
N ALA A 49 29.13 -11.76 -5.39
CA ALA A 49 28.23 -11.19 -6.41
C ALA A 49 26.83 -11.84 -6.49
N MET A 50 26.18 -12.18 -5.38
CA MET A 50 24.81 -12.78 -5.35
C MET A 50 23.93 -12.12 -4.28
N GLU A 51 23.89 -10.79 -4.26
CA GLU A 51 23.16 -10.01 -3.26
C GLU A 51 21.74 -9.65 -3.72
N ASP A 52 21.52 -9.55 -5.05
CA ASP A 52 20.22 -9.24 -5.63
C ASP A 52 19.75 -10.31 -6.63
N PHE A 53 18.48 -10.73 -6.51
CA PHE A 53 17.95 -11.76 -7.40
C PHE A 53 17.80 -11.29 -8.85
N GLY A 54 17.34 -10.05 -9.06
CA GLY A 54 17.12 -9.49 -10.39
C GLY A 54 18.44 -9.11 -11.07
N HIS A 55 19.38 -8.55 -10.32
CA HIS A 55 20.67 -8.12 -10.85
C HIS A 55 21.67 -9.26 -11.01
N ASP A 56 21.70 -10.21 -10.07
CA ASP A 56 22.76 -11.22 -10.01
C ASP A 56 22.25 -12.64 -10.33
N VAL A 57 21.30 -13.14 -9.54
CA VAL A 57 20.91 -14.56 -9.55
C VAL A 57 20.24 -14.95 -10.87
N ILE A 58 19.25 -14.18 -11.33
CA ILE A 58 18.55 -14.48 -12.58
C ILE A 58 19.50 -14.38 -13.79
N PRO A 59 20.32 -13.31 -13.95
CA PRO A 59 21.33 -13.27 -15.01
C PRO A 59 22.33 -14.44 -14.96
N ALA A 60 22.75 -14.89 -13.78
CA ALA A 60 23.64 -16.05 -13.63
C ALA A 60 22.99 -17.35 -14.13
N TYR A 61 21.72 -17.59 -13.79
CA TYR A 61 20.95 -18.73 -14.30
C TYR A 61 20.87 -18.72 -15.83
N LEU A 62 20.58 -17.55 -16.42
CA LEU A 62 20.52 -17.39 -17.88
C LEU A 62 21.88 -17.62 -18.55
N THR A 63 22.96 -17.10 -17.95
CA THR A 63 24.33 -17.25 -18.47
C THR A 63 24.78 -18.71 -18.47
N HIS A 64 24.38 -19.48 -17.45
CA HIS A 64 24.65 -20.92 -17.36
C HIS A 64 23.61 -21.78 -18.09
N ASN A 65 22.69 -21.16 -18.84
CA ASN A 65 21.65 -21.81 -19.63
C ASN A 65 20.72 -22.71 -18.78
N GLU A 66 20.53 -22.36 -17.51
CA GLU A 66 19.53 -22.99 -16.65
C GLU A 66 18.13 -22.84 -17.26
N ALA A 67 17.27 -23.81 -17.00
CA ALA A 67 15.92 -23.80 -17.54
C ALA A 67 15.05 -22.78 -16.79
N SER A 68 15.01 -21.54 -17.28
CA SER A 68 14.22 -20.44 -16.71
C SER A 68 13.03 -20.08 -17.60
N TYR A 69 11.83 -20.06 -17.02
CA TYR A 69 10.58 -19.79 -17.72
C TYR A 69 9.80 -18.67 -17.03
N ALA A 70 9.13 -17.84 -17.81
CA ALA A 70 8.22 -16.84 -17.30
C ALA A 70 6.84 -17.48 -17.03
N TYR A 71 6.19 -17.04 -15.94
CA TYR A 71 4.79 -17.33 -15.70
C TYR A 71 4.02 -16.02 -15.68
N ALA A 72 3.26 -15.76 -16.75
CA ALA A 72 2.55 -14.49 -16.91
C ALA A 72 1.33 -14.41 -15.99
N PHE A 73 1.46 -13.66 -14.89
CA PHE A 73 0.34 -13.36 -14.01
C PHE A 73 -0.65 -12.39 -14.69
N ARG A 74 -1.94 -12.71 -14.59
CA ARG A 74 -3.04 -11.88 -15.10
C ARG A 74 -4.06 -11.72 -14.00
N GLY A 75 -3.89 -10.68 -13.19
CA GLY A 75 -4.77 -10.38 -12.08
C GLY A 75 -4.48 -9.00 -11.52
N TYR A 76 -5.13 -8.66 -10.41
CA TYR A 76 -4.87 -7.40 -9.74
C TYR A 76 -3.45 -7.39 -9.18
N TRP A 77 -2.68 -6.39 -9.59
CA TRP A 77 -1.36 -6.07 -9.06
C TRP A 77 -1.19 -4.55 -9.10
N LYS A 78 -0.67 -3.99 -8.01
CA LYS A 78 -0.43 -2.56 -7.91
C LYS A 78 0.88 -2.32 -7.18
N ASP A 79 1.77 -1.56 -7.78
CA ASP A 79 2.97 -1.05 -7.13
C ASP A 79 2.61 0.22 -6.37
N VAL A 80 2.91 0.22 -5.07
CA VAL A 80 2.56 1.29 -4.15
C VAL A 80 3.84 2.01 -3.73
N GLY A 81 4.55 2.55 -4.72
CA GLY A 81 5.86 3.20 -4.54
C GLY A 81 5.82 4.71 -4.30
N THR A 82 4.66 5.36 -4.49
CA THR A 82 4.47 6.81 -4.34
C THR A 82 3.27 7.14 -3.44
N ILE A 83 3.26 8.35 -2.86
CA ILE A 83 2.12 8.84 -2.05
C ILE A 83 0.81 8.80 -2.85
N GLN A 84 0.84 9.24 -4.11
CA GLN A 84 -0.32 9.18 -5.01
C GLN A 84 -0.80 7.73 -5.17
N SER A 85 0.09 6.80 -5.54
CA SER A 85 -0.29 5.39 -5.73
C SER A 85 -0.81 4.73 -4.45
N LEU A 86 -0.31 5.14 -3.27
CA LEU A 86 -0.79 4.67 -1.98
C LEU A 86 -2.20 5.15 -1.68
N TRP A 87 -2.46 6.43 -1.92
CA TRP A 87 -3.80 7.00 -1.77
C TRP A 87 -4.78 6.32 -2.74
N GLU A 88 -4.44 6.23 -4.02
CA GLU A 88 -5.29 5.60 -5.04
C GLU A 88 -5.59 4.14 -4.72
N ALA A 89 -4.57 3.36 -4.33
CA ALA A 89 -4.74 1.96 -3.96
C ALA A 89 -5.68 1.77 -2.76
N ASN A 90 -5.66 2.70 -1.79
CA ASN A 90 -6.61 2.67 -0.68
C ASN A 90 -8.01 3.08 -1.14
N MET A 91 -8.15 4.18 -1.86
CA MET A 91 -9.47 4.69 -2.27
C MET A 91 -10.20 3.73 -3.21
N GLU A 92 -9.50 2.90 -3.96
CA GLU A 92 -10.11 1.82 -4.76
C GLU A 92 -10.98 0.88 -3.92
N PHE A 93 -10.75 0.73 -2.60
CA PHE A 93 -11.60 -0.11 -1.75
C PHE A 93 -13.01 0.46 -1.53
N LEU A 94 -13.22 1.75 -1.77
CA LEU A 94 -14.54 2.37 -1.72
C LEU A 94 -15.43 1.94 -2.89
N ASN A 95 -14.84 1.35 -3.94
CA ASN A 95 -15.58 0.73 -5.04
C ASN A 95 -15.93 -0.73 -4.70
N PRO A 96 -17.22 -1.10 -4.59
CA PRO A 96 -17.63 -2.49 -4.32
C PRO A 96 -17.18 -3.49 -5.39
N ASN A 97 -16.90 -3.01 -6.61
CA ASN A 97 -16.41 -3.82 -7.73
C ASN A 97 -14.87 -3.84 -7.81
N ASN A 98 -14.17 -3.50 -6.73
CA ASN A 98 -12.70 -3.56 -6.69
C ASN A 98 -12.21 -4.97 -7.06
N PRO A 99 -11.29 -5.10 -8.03
CA PRO A 99 -10.80 -6.39 -8.53
C PRO A 99 -10.08 -7.25 -7.47
N LEU A 100 -9.51 -6.65 -6.41
CA LEU A 100 -8.91 -7.41 -5.31
C LEU A 100 -9.96 -8.15 -4.49
N ASN A 101 -11.21 -7.64 -4.44
CA ASN A 101 -12.36 -8.24 -3.75
C ASN A 101 -12.01 -8.82 -2.36
N ILE A 102 -11.77 -7.94 -1.39
CA ILE A 102 -11.39 -8.32 -0.02
C ILE A 102 -12.46 -9.15 0.72
N GLY A 103 -13.69 -9.18 0.20
CA GLY A 103 -14.77 -10.05 0.68
C GLY A 103 -14.65 -11.51 0.23
N ASN A 104 -13.70 -11.85 -0.64
CA ASN A 104 -13.54 -13.19 -1.19
C ASN A 104 -13.09 -14.19 -0.11
N ARG A 105 -14.03 -15.05 0.33
CA ARG A 105 -13.76 -16.07 1.35
C ARG A 105 -12.89 -17.23 0.89
N ASN A 106 -12.70 -17.40 -0.43
CA ASN A 106 -11.83 -18.44 -1.00
C ASN A 106 -10.36 -18.00 -1.04
N TRP A 107 -10.10 -16.69 -0.91
CA TRP A 107 -8.76 -16.11 -0.91
C TRP A 107 -8.66 -15.04 0.16
N ARG A 108 -8.55 -15.48 1.41
CA ARG A 108 -8.59 -14.59 2.58
C ARG A 108 -7.24 -13.94 2.83
N ILE A 109 -7.24 -12.64 3.05
CA ILE A 109 -6.08 -11.90 3.55
C ILE A 109 -6.15 -11.90 5.07
N PHE A 110 -5.15 -12.49 5.71
CA PHE A 110 -5.01 -12.47 7.16
C PHE A 110 -4.13 -11.30 7.59
N SER A 111 -4.55 -10.63 8.66
CA SER A 111 -3.79 -9.55 9.30
C SER A 111 -3.97 -9.65 10.81
N GLN A 112 -3.17 -8.90 11.56
CA GLN A 112 -3.42 -8.67 12.97
C GLN A 112 -4.73 -7.89 13.12
N ASN A 113 -5.62 -8.38 13.97
CA ASN A 113 -6.87 -7.71 14.28
C ASN A 113 -6.93 -7.47 15.79
N GLU A 114 -6.99 -6.22 16.19
CA GLU A 114 -7.19 -5.85 17.59
C GLU A 114 -8.68 -5.97 17.95
N ALA A 115 -8.97 -6.52 19.12
CA ALA A 115 -10.33 -6.60 19.63
C ALA A 115 -10.79 -5.22 20.12
N LEU A 116 -11.18 -4.35 19.18
CA LEU A 116 -11.67 -3.01 19.44
C LEU A 116 -13.19 -2.98 19.65
N PRO A 117 -13.73 -2.00 20.39
CA PRO A 117 -15.17 -1.83 20.50
C PRO A 117 -15.77 -1.49 19.12
N PRO A 118 -17.08 -1.70 18.92
CA PRO A 118 -17.76 -1.25 17.70
C PRO A 118 -17.57 0.26 17.50
N MET A 119 -17.51 0.68 16.23
CA MET A 119 -17.50 2.10 15.89
C MET A 119 -18.71 2.85 16.47
N PHE A 120 -18.49 4.08 16.92
CA PHE A 120 -19.51 4.96 17.49
C PHE A 120 -19.73 6.19 16.62
N LEU A 121 -20.92 6.31 16.04
CA LEU A 121 -21.36 7.48 15.28
C LEU A 121 -22.22 8.37 16.19
N THR A 122 -21.84 9.64 16.35
CA THR A 122 -22.64 10.58 17.14
C THR A 122 -23.86 11.08 16.35
N LYS A 123 -24.72 11.87 17.00
CA LYS A 123 -25.85 12.56 16.35
C LYS A 123 -25.42 13.56 15.27
N THR A 124 -24.17 14.04 15.30
CA THR A 124 -23.62 14.99 14.33
C THR A 124 -22.90 14.31 13.17
N ALA A 125 -22.66 12.99 13.27
CA ALA A 125 -21.98 12.22 12.25
C ALA A 125 -22.75 12.20 10.93
N LYS A 126 -22.05 12.45 9.82
CA LYS A 126 -22.57 12.25 8.46
C LYS A 126 -21.57 11.41 7.68
N VAL A 127 -21.99 10.29 7.13
CA VAL A 127 -21.09 9.36 6.43
C VAL A 127 -21.66 9.05 5.05
N SER A 128 -20.84 9.18 4.01
CA SER A 128 -21.23 8.98 2.62
C SER A 128 -20.09 8.36 1.82
N GLY A 129 -20.32 7.16 1.27
CA GLY A 129 -19.35 6.51 0.36
C GLY A 129 -18.01 6.18 1.03
N SER A 130 -18.02 5.86 2.33
CA SER A 130 -16.82 5.71 3.15
C SER A 130 -16.76 4.36 3.86
N MET A 131 -15.55 3.91 4.17
CA MET A 131 -15.32 2.73 5.02
C MET A 131 -14.80 3.18 6.38
N ILE A 132 -15.37 2.64 7.46
CA ILE A 132 -15.01 2.98 8.84
C ILE A 132 -14.81 1.67 9.60
N VAL A 133 -13.65 1.54 10.24
CA VAL A 133 -13.28 0.32 10.98
C VAL A 133 -13.57 0.47 12.48
N ASP A 134 -13.55 -0.64 13.21
CA ASP A 134 -13.79 -0.72 14.65
C ASP A 134 -12.93 0.24 15.47
N GLY A 135 -13.43 0.61 16.65
CA GLY A 135 -12.82 1.57 17.56
C GLY A 135 -13.04 3.04 17.18
N CYS A 136 -13.56 3.34 15.99
CA CYS A 136 -13.73 4.73 15.56
C CYS A 136 -14.78 5.48 16.41
N TYR A 137 -14.49 6.74 16.75
CA TYR A 137 -15.47 7.69 17.28
C TYR A 137 -15.63 8.83 16.26
N VAL A 138 -16.84 8.99 15.71
CA VAL A 138 -17.07 9.94 14.62
C VAL A 138 -18.12 10.96 15.02
N ALA A 139 -17.69 12.22 15.16
CA ALA A 139 -18.59 13.37 15.39
C ALA A 139 -18.65 14.38 14.22
N GLY A 140 -17.92 14.12 13.14
CA GLY A 140 -17.83 14.98 11.95
C GLY A 140 -18.50 14.39 10.69
N ALA A 141 -18.26 15.03 9.56
CA ALA A 141 -18.69 14.58 8.23
C ALA A 141 -17.56 13.84 7.51
N ILE A 142 -17.84 12.64 7.01
CA ILE A 142 -16.91 11.77 6.28
C ILE A 142 -17.49 11.49 4.89
N GLU A 143 -16.76 11.85 3.85
CA GLU A 143 -17.16 11.69 2.45
C GLU A 143 -16.05 11.01 1.66
N HIS A 144 -16.36 9.93 0.95
CA HIS A 144 -15.43 9.23 0.06
C HIS A 144 -14.05 9.01 0.70
N SER A 145 -14.04 8.45 1.90
CA SER A 145 -12.84 8.35 2.74
C SER A 145 -12.78 7.03 3.50
N ILE A 146 -11.59 6.66 3.95
CA ILE A 146 -11.37 5.46 4.77
C ILE A 146 -10.84 5.89 6.14
N LEU A 147 -11.51 5.45 7.20
CA LEU A 147 -11.04 5.56 8.58
C LEU A 147 -10.61 4.19 9.07
N SER A 148 -9.31 4.04 9.35
CA SER A 148 -8.75 2.84 9.97
C SER A 148 -9.15 2.72 11.44
N GLN A 149 -8.67 1.65 12.08
CA GLN A 149 -8.97 1.31 13.46
C GLN A 149 -8.72 2.46 14.45
N ASN A 150 -9.63 2.61 15.42
CA ASN A 150 -9.49 3.50 16.57
C ASN A 150 -9.26 5.00 16.24
N VAL A 151 -9.76 5.46 15.09
CA VAL A 151 -9.67 6.89 14.71
C VAL A 151 -10.71 7.73 15.45
N LYS A 152 -10.33 8.93 15.90
CA LYS A 152 -11.23 9.87 16.57
C LYS A 152 -11.43 11.12 15.71
N ILE A 153 -12.69 11.46 15.43
CA ILE A 153 -13.06 12.65 14.66
C ILE A 153 -13.91 13.58 15.52
N GLY A 154 -13.43 14.81 15.73
CA GLY A 154 -14.13 15.86 16.46
C GLY A 154 -15.33 16.44 15.72
N GLU A 155 -16.19 17.12 16.47
CA GLU A 155 -17.39 17.77 15.93
C GLU A 155 -17.03 18.91 14.96
N GLY A 156 -17.86 19.07 13.92
CA GLY A 156 -17.67 20.10 12.90
C GLY A 156 -16.55 19.82 11.90
N SER A 157 -15.79 18.73 12.08
CA SER A 157 -14.71 18.34 11.17
C SER A 157 -15.26 17.68 9.91
N VAL A 158 -14.57 17.90 8.78
CA VAL A 158 -14.90 17.36 7.46
C VAL A 158 -13.70 16.60 6.93
N ILE A 159 -13.89 15.31 6.63
CA ILE A 159 -12.90 14.44 6.02
C ILE A 159 -13.42 14.03 4.64
N LYS A 160 -12.68 14.39 3.59
CA LYS A 160 -13.06 14.13 2.21
C LYS A 160 -11.90 13.52 1.41
N ASP A 161 -12.19 12.57 0.54
CA ASP A 161 -11.21 12.01 -0.39
C ASP A 161 -9.89 11.61 0.30
N SER A 162 -9.95 11.02 1.50
CA SER A 162 -8.79 10.88 2.38
C SER A 162 -8.70 9.51 3.06
N MET A 163 -7.48 9.13 3.40
CA MET A 163 -7.17 7.95 4.20
C MET A 163 -6.67 8.40 5.58
N ILE A 164 -7.35 7.98 6.64
CA ILE A 164 -6.95 8.24 8.02
C ILE A 164 -6.47 6.93 8.65
N MET A 165 -5.17 6.84 8.94
CA MET A 165 -4.51 5.65 9.45
C MET A 165 -4.79 5.39 10.94
N PRO A 166 -4.49 4.18 11.45
CA PRO A 166 -4.84 3.79 12.82
C PRO A 166 -4.47 4.80 13.91
N ASN A 167 -5.33 4.90 14.93
CA ASN A 167 -5.12 5.72 16.14
C ASN A 167 -4.97 7.24 15.92
N ALA A 168 -5.19 7.74 14.70
CA ALA A 168 -5.14 9.18 14.46
C ALA A 168 -6.28 9.92 15.18
N VAL A 169 -5.98 11.13 15.66
CA VAL A 169 -6.92 11.98 16.38
C VAL A 169 -7.09 13.29 15.63
N ILE A 170 -8.30 13.52 15.16
CA ILE A 170 -8.71 14.75 14.49
C ILE A 170 -9.58 15.56 15.45
N GLY A 171 -9.15 16.78 15.76
CA GLY A 171 -9.85 17.74 16.61
C GLY A 171 -11.16 18.24 16.02
N LYS A 172 -11.71 19.30 16.61
CA LYS A 172 -12.95 19.97 16.18
C LYS A 172 -12.71 20.93 15.02
N ASN A 173 -13.71 21.09 14.16
CA ASN A 173 -13.69 22.04 13.03
C ASN A 173 -12.46 21.87 12.10
N VAL A 174 -11.93 20.66 11.98
CA VAL A 174 -10.79 20.35 11.12
C VAL A 174 -11.27 20.05 9.70
N THR A 175 -10.56 20.54 8.69
CA THR A 175 -10.79 20.13 7.30
C THR A 175 -9.63 19.26 6.82
N VAL A 176 -9.93 18.03 6.41
CA VAL A 176 -9.00 17.12 5.72
C VAL A 176 -9.57 16.80 4.35
N ASP A 177 -8.81 17.08 3.29
CA ASP A 177 -9.23 16.84 1.91
C ASP A 177 -8.04 16.38 1.06
N GLN A 178 -8.22 15.33 0.25
CA GLN A 178 -7.17 14.77 -0.61
C GLN A 178 -5.87 14.51 0.17
N ALA A 179 -5.95 13.74 1.26
CA ALA A 179 -4.85 13.54 2.19
C ALA A 179 -4.69 12.11 2.71
N ILE A 180 -3.47 11.81 3.18
CA ILE A 180 -3.16 10.67 4.03
C ILE A 180 -2.75 11.22 5.40
N VAL A 181 -3.47 10.84 6.45
CA VAL A 181 -3.10 11.14 7.83
C VAL A 181 -2.51 9.88 8.45
N GLY A 182 -1.23 9.95 8.83
CA GLY A 182 -0.44 8.84 9.33
C GLY A 182 -0.89 8.31 10.69
N GLU A 183 -0.39 7.12 11.03
CA GLU A 183 -0.70 6.46 12.29
C GLU A 183 -0.34 7.33 13.49
N ASN A 184 -1.19 7.33 14.51
CA ASN A 184 -1.01 8.11 15.74
C ASN A 184 -0.89 9.64 15.53
N ALA A 185 -1.12 10.15 14.32
CA ALA A 185 -1.05 11.58 14.05
C ALA A 185 -2.18 12.32 14.78
N ILE A 186 -1.90 13.55 15.18
CA ILE A 186 -2.87 14.41 15.88
C ILE A 186 -3.01 15.71 15.10
N ILE A 187 -4.23 16.00 14.66
CA ILE A 187 -4.58 17.31 14.09
C ILE A 187 -5.44 18.03 15.11
N GLY A 188 -4.91 19.10 15.69
CA GLY A 188 -5.58 19.96 16.64
C GLY A 188 -6.77 20.71 16.04
N ASP A 189 -7.57 21.31 16.91
CA ASP A 189 -8.79 22.02 16.54
C ASP A 189 -8.52 23.13 15.50
N ASN A 190 -9.47 23.31 14.58
CA ASN A 190 -9.42 24.28 13.48
C ASN A 190 -8.25 24.05 12.50
N GLY A 191 -7.61 22.87 12.54
CA GLY A 191 -6.59 22.47 11.58
C GLY A 191 -7.10 22.33 10.14
N LYS A 192 -6.19 22.42 9.19
CA LYS A 192 -6.48 22.24 7.77
C LYS A 192 -5.37 21.47 7.08
N VAL A 193 -5.70 20.34 6.48
CA VAL A 193 -4.80 19.49 5.69
C VAL A 193 -5.49 19.23 4.36
N VAL A 194 -5.11 20.00 3.34
CA VAL A 194 -5.79 19.98 2.05
C VAL A 194 -4.76 19.81 0.94
N GLY A 195 -4.83 18.66 0.27
CA GLY A 195 -4.07 18.36 -0.94
C GLY A 195 -4.80 18.76 -2.21
N LYS A 196 -4.36 18.20 -3.34
CA LYS A 196 -4.98 18.31 -4.67
C LYS A 196 -5.06 16.91 -5.29
N PRO A 197 -5.89 16.69 -6.33
CA PRO A 197 -6.08 15.36 -6.93
C PRO A 197 -4.80 14.60 -7.38
N ASN A 198 -3.73 15.32 -7.69
CA ASN A 198 -2.43 14.74 -8.08
C ASN A 198 -1.30 15.13 -7.12
N GLU A 199 -1.64 15.67 -5.96
CA GLU A 199 -0.70 16.17 -4.95
C GLU A 199 -1.34 15.96 -3.57
N ILE A 200 -1.40 14.69 -3.16
CA ILE A 200 -1.99 14.28 -1.89
C ILE A 200 -1.17 14.85 -0.74
N SER A 201 -1.85 15.51 0.21
CA SER A 201 -1.20 16.03 1.41
C SER A 201 -0.92 14.89 2.39
N VAL A 202 0.17 14.97 3.14
CA VAL A 202 0.55 13.94 4.11
C VAL A 202 0.77 14.56 5.48
N VAL A 203 0.19 13.93 6.50
CA VAL A 203 0.60 14.10 7.90
C VAL A 203 1.33 12.82 8.30
N GLY A 204 2.57 12.96 8.76
CA GLY A 204 3.45 11.84 9.05
C GLY A 204 3.02 11.01 10.26
N TYR A 205 3.70 9.88 10.44
CA TYR A 205 3.56 9.03 11.63
C TYR A 205 3.79 9.82 12.92
N GLY A 206 2.81 9.80 13.82
CA GLY A 206 2.89 10.47 15.12
C GLY A 206 3.03 12.00 15.06
N GLU A 207 2.86 12.60 13.88
CA GLU A 207 3.00 14.04 13.71
C GLU A 207 1.84 14.78 14.38
N VAL A 208 2.16 15.91 15.02
CA VAL A 208 1.18 16.72 15.75
C VAL A 208 1.10 18.09 15.10
N LEU A 209 -0.06 18.41 14.50
CA LEU A 209 -0.36 19.69 13.90
C LEU A 209 -1.31 20.49 14.80
N GLY A 210 -1.02 21.76 15.05
CA GLY A 210 -1.96 22.66 15.71
C GLY A 210 -2.24 22.39 17.19
N ARG A 211 -1.43 21.56 17.87
CA ARG A 211 -1.47 21.45 19.34
C ARG A 211 -0.53 22.51 19.93
N THR A 212 -1.07 23.52 20.60
CA THR A 212 -0.31 24.29 21.58
C THR A 212 0.08 23.33 22.70
N GLU A 213 1.36 23.24 23.05
CA GLU A 213 1.82 22.38 24.14
C GLU A 213 1.00 22.62 25.42
N LYS A 214 0.64 21.51 26.08
CA LYS A 214 -0.04 21.37 27.39
C LYS A 214 -1.57 21.32 27.36
N GLU A 215 -2.06 20.08 27.38
CA GLU A 215 -3.01 19.55 28.37
C GLU A 215 -2.80 18.03 28.48
#